data_AF-A0A9Q4A750-F1
#
_entry.id   AF-A0A9Q4A750-F1
#
_cell.length_a   1.000
_cell.length_b   1.000
_cell.length_c   1.000
_cell.angle_alpha   90.00
_cell.angle_beta   90.00
_cell.angle_gamma   90.00
#
_symmetry.space_group_name_H-M   'P 1'
#
loop_
_entity.id
_entity.type
_entity.pdbx_description
1 polymer ?
#
loop_
_entity_poly.entity_id
_entity_poly.type
_entity_poly.pdbx_seq_one_letter_code
_entity_poly.pdbx_strand_id
1 'polypeptide(L)'
;MFLDYEIAVIGAGITGASIAAKLCSAGVSVALVDKGSAASLGASSYSGGLVRLYDTDPLLMELAALSIDRMHEGVFATTYASALRRTGVIYRAAADQLETLCNAIEQHASARYPMRLLASHELNGGRYPQCADEARVNLFEPNACVGNVRLAVAALCQEVRQQGLLLEHRDIKAIERRASDRVDIELGDATLRCRAVVVAAGAWSGHLVPQAELDVRS
;
A
#
# COMPACT_ATOMS: atom_id res chain seq x y z
N MET A 1 28.94 -14.77 3.27
CA MET A 1 28.38 -14.72 4.65
C MET A 1 26.95 -15.23 4.64
N PHE A 2 26.47 -15.87 5.71
CA PHE A 2 25.06 -16.30 5.80
C PHE A 2 24.27 -15.41 6.77
N LEU A 3 23.04 -15.08 6.38
CA LEU A 3 22.03 -14.43 7.22
C LEU A 3 20.83 -15.39 7.32
N ASP A 4 20.28 -15.62 8.51
CA ASP A 4 19.14 -16.51 8.70
C ASP A 4 17.95 -15.75 9.31
N TYR A 5 16.82 -15.77 8.60
CA TYR A 5 15.55 -15.15 8.99
C TYR A 5 14.41 -16.11 8.64
N GLU A 6 13.25 -15.99 9.26
CA GLU A 6 12.12 -16.87 8.94
C GLU A 6 11.50 -16.49 7.59
N ILE A 7 11.30 -15.20 7.36
CA ILE A 7 10.70 -14.66 6.14
C ILE A 7 11.60 -13.59 5.54
N ALA A 8 11.84 -13.67 4.23
CA ALA A 8 12.40 -12.57 3.47
C ALA A 8 11.30 -11.84 2.70
N VAL A 9 11.27 -10.51 2.80
CA VAL A 9 10.39 -9.64 2.00
C VAL A 9 11.25 -8.87 1.02
N ILE A 10 10.93 -8.96 -0.27
CA ILE A 10 11.69 -8.31 -1.34
C ILE A 10 10.92 -7.11 -1.86
N GLY A 11 11.51 -5.91 -1.71
CA GLY A 11 10.95 -4.62 -2.12
C GLY A 11 10.47 -3.80 -0.92
N ALA A 12 11.21 -2.75 -0.57
CA ALA A 12 10.87 -1.76 0.45
C ALA A 12 10.04 -0.60 -0.14
N GLY A 13 9.02 -0.95 -0.94
CA GLY A 13 7.90 -0.07 -1.26
C GLY A 13 6.81 -0.14 -0.18
N ILE A 14 5.70 0.58 -0.37
CA ILE A 14 4.61 0.62 0.63
C ILE A 14 4.06 -0.78 0.96
N THR A 15 3.92 -1.65 -0.04
CA THR A 15 3.42 -3.02 0.16
C THR A 15 4.40 -3.85 0.99
N GLY A 16 5.67 -3.96 0.56
CA GLY A 16 6.64 -4.79 1.26
C GLY A 16 7.01 -4.26 2.65
N ALA A 17 7.10 -2.93 2.82
CA ALA A 17 7.30 -2.33 4.13
C ALA A 17 6.11 -2.61 5.08
N SER A 18 4.87 -2.55 4.58
CA SER A 18 3.68 -2.87 5.38
C SER A 18 3.65 -4.33 5.81
N ILE A 19 3.97 -5.25 4.89
CA ILE A 19 4.04 -6.70 5.18
C ILE A 19 5.13 -6.98 6.20
N ALA A 20 6.35 -6.49 5.97
CA ALA A 20 7.49 -6.72 6.85
C ALA A 20 7.24 -6.16 8.25
N ALA A 21 6.76 -4.92 8.36
CA ALA A 21 6.49 -4.30 9.65
C ALA A 21 5.38 -5.03 10.42
N LYS A 22 4.31 -5.48 9.73
CA LYS A 22 3.24 -6.27 10.36
C LYS A 22 3.75 -7.61 10.88
N LEU A 23 4.57 -8.32 10.09
CA LEU A 23 5.18 -9.59 10.49
C LEU A 23 6.14 -9.40 11.68
N CYS A 24 7.01 -8.38 11.64
CA CYS A 24 7.87 -8.03 12.77
C CYS A 24 7.05 -7.77 14.04
N SER A 25 5.99 -6.96 13.96
CA SER A 25 5.12 -6.66 15.11
C SER A 25 4.40 -7.89 15.69
N ALA A 26 4.34 -8.98 14.94
CA ALA A 26 3.79 -10.27 15.36
C ALA A 26 4.87 -11.23 15.91
N GLY A 27 6.13 -10.78 16.03
CA GLY A 27 7.26 -11.56 16.55
C GLY A 27 7.95 -12.45 15.51
N VAL A 28 7.64 -12.30 14.22
CA VAL A 28 8.28 -13.09 13.15
C VAL A 28 9.64 -12.50 12.81
N SER A 29 10.67 -13.33 12.68
CA SER A 29 11.99 -12.91 12.23
C SER A 29 11.98 -12.58 10.74
N VAL A 30 12.05 -11.29 10.38
CA VAL A 30 11.95 -10.81 9.00
C VAL A 30 13.19 -10.07 8.52
N ALA A 31 13.61 -10.35 7.29
CA ALA A 31 14.53 -9.51 6.53
C ALA A 31 13.81 -8.84 5.35
N LEU A 32 13.77 -7.50 5.34
CA LEU A 32 13.28 -6.69 4.24
C LEU A 32 14.48 -6.24 3.39
N VAL A 33 14.44 -6.52 2.09
CA VAL A 33 15.55 -6.25 1.15
C VAL A 33 15.08 -5.37 0.02
N ASP A 34 15.85 -4.33 -0.32
CA ASP A 34 15.61 -3.50 -1.50
C ASP A 34 16.92 -3.18 -2.24
N LYS A 35 16.85 -3.11 -3.57
CA LYS A 35 17.98 -2.76 -4.44
C LYS A 35 18.40 -1.29 -4.32
N GLY A 36 17.52 -0.43 -3.84
CA GLY A 36 17.79 0.98 -3.55
C GLY A 36 17.50 1.31 -2.09
N SER A 37 17.36 2.61 -1.80
CA SER A 37 16.79 3.06 -0.53
C SER A 37 15.28 2.82 -0.52
N ALA A 38 14.69 2.64 0.66
CA ALA A 38 13.25 2.43 0.80
C ALA A 38 12.43 3.56 0.13
N ALA A 39 11.37 3.18 -0.59
CA ALA A 39 10.51 4.07 -1.39
C ALA A 39 11.26 5.04 -2.34
N SER A 40 12.42 4.65 -2.88
CA SER A 40 13.20 5.50 -3.80
C SER A 40 12.94 5.24 -5.28
N LEU A 41 12.97 3.98 -5.72
CA LEU A 41 13.00 3.62 -7.15
C LEU A 41 11.65 3.17 -7.73
N GLY A 42 10.76 2.58 -6.92
CA GLY A 42 9.49 2.02 -7.38
C GLY A 42 8.31 3.00 -7.35
N ALA A 43 7.12 2.53 -7.76
CA ALA A 43 5.90 3.35 -7.84
C ALA A 43 5.55 4.11 -6.55
N SER A 44 5.92 3.59 -5.37
CA SER A 44 5.73 4.30 -4.09
C SER A 44 6.43 5.66 -4.04
N SER A 45 7.52 5.86 -4.79
CA SER A 45 8.23 7.14 -4.85
C SER A 45 7.47 8.19 -5.67
N TYR A 46 6.69 7.75 -6.65
CA TYR A 46 5.92 8.60 -7.58
C TYR A 46 4.44 8.73 -7.20
N SER A 47 4.00 8.06 -6.13
CA SER A 47 2.59 8.07 -5.72
C SER A 47 2.13 9.47 -5.29
N GLY A 48 0.95 9.87 -5.79
CA GLY A 48 0.25 11.07 -5.33
C GLY A 48 -0.40 10.94 -3.96
N GLY A 49 -0.37 9.75 -3.35
CA GLY A 49 -0.74 9.53 -1.95
C GLY A 49 -2.22 9.66 -1.63
N LEU A 50 -3.13 9.59 -2.61
CA LEU A 50 -4.57 9.60 -2.37
C LEU A 50 -5.00 8.30 -1.68
N VAL A 51 -5.66 8.42 -0.54
CA VAL A 51 -6.29 7.33 0.20
C VAL A 51 -7.79 7.60 0.23
N ARG A 52 -8.55 6.75 -0.47
CA ARG A 52 -10.01 6.80 -0.58
C ARG A 52 -10.58 5.38 -0.55
N LEU A 53 -11.87 5.26 -0.28
CA LEU A 53 -12.59 3.99 -0.29
C LEU A 53 -13.17 3.69 -1.66
N TYR A 54 -13.90 4.65 -2.25
CA TYR A 54 -14.60 4.37 -3.50
C TYR A 54 -13.58 4.08 -4.59
N ASP A 55 -13.86 3.07 -5.42
CA ASP A 55 -13.21 2.82 -6.70
C ASP A 55 -14.23 2.25 -7.68
N THR A 56 -13.97 2.38 -8.98
CA THR A 56 -14.81 1.76 -10.01
C THR A 56 -14.63 0.24 -10.06
N ASP A 57 -13.50 -0.27 -9.57
CA ASP A 57 -13.26 -1.70 -9.41
C ASP A 57 -13.76 -2.16 -8.02
N PRO A 58 -14.76 -3.07 -7.96
CA PRO A 58 -15.28 -3.58 -6.70
C PRO A 58 -14.22 -4.25 -5.82
N LEU A 59 -13.24 -4.94 -6.40
CA LEU A 59 -12.18 -5.59 -5.65
C LEU A 59 -11.26 -4.56 -4.98
N LEU A 60 -10.92 -3.48 -5.67
CA LEU A 60 -10.14 -2.39 -5.07
C LEU A 60 -10.90 -1.71 -3.95
N MET A 61 -12.22 -1.56 -4.08
CA MET A 61 -13.07 -0.99 -3.05
C MET A 61 -13.14 -1.90 -1.80
N GLU A 62 -13.26 -3.22 -1.96
CA GLU A 62 -13.19 -4.18 -0.86
C GLU A 62 -11.84 -4.12 -0.12
N LEU A 63 -10.74 -4.11 -0.88
CA LEU A 63 -9.39 -3.98 -0.32
C LEU A 63 -9.17 -2.63 0.37
N ALA A 64 -9.74 -1.54 -0.16
CA ALA A 64 -9.68 -0.22 0.46
C ALA A 64 -10.46 -0.19 1.78
N ALA A 65 -11.67 -0.76 1.82
CA ALA A 65 -12.47 -0.88 3.03
C ALA A 65 -11.73 -1.68 4.12
N LEU A 66 -11.12 -2.82 3.75
CA LEU A 66 -10.28 -3.60 4.66
C LEU A 66 -9.08 -2.78 5.16
N SER A 67 -8.37 -2.11 4.26
CA SER A 67 -7.19 -1.33 4.58
C SER A 67 -7.51 -0.21 5.58
N ILE A 68 -8.56 0.58 5.31
CA ILE A 68 -9.01 1.71 6.15
C ILE A 68 -9.34 1.26 7.58
N ASP A 69 -9.99 0.11 7.75
CA ASP A 69 -10.27 -0.43 9.09
C ASP A 69 -8.97 -0.75 9.84
N ARG A 70 -7.98 -1.33 9.15
CA ARG A 70 -6.67 -1.68 9.74
C ARG A 70 -5.73 -0.51 9.94
N MET A 71 -5.97 0.64 9.30
CA MET A 71 -5.12 1.83 9.47
C MET A 71 -5.07 2.33 10.92
N HIS A 72 -6.04 1.95 11.75
CA HIS A 72 -6.14 2.38 13.14
C HIS A 72 -5.56 1.36 14.13
N GLU A 73 -4.92 0.28 13.65
CA GLU A 73 -4.44 -0.82 14.48
C GLU A 73 -2.91 -0.95 14.49
N GLY A 74 -2.35 -1.17 15.69
CA GLY A 74 -0.95 -1.55 15.88
C GLY A 74 0.06 -0.62 15.18
N VAL A 75 1.02 -1.23 14.49
CA VAL A 75 2.08 -0.55 13.71
C VAL A 75 1.52 0.46 12.67
N PHE A 76 0.33 0.20 12.12
CA PHE A 76 -0.28 1.05 11.11
C PHE A 76 -0.88 2.33 11.71
N ALA A 77 -1.43 2.27 12.92
CA ALA A 77 -2.01 3.41 13.60
C ALA A 77 -1.03 4.59 13.70
N THR A 78 0.16 4.34 14.25
CA THR A 78 1.19 5.36 14.43
C THR A 78 1.76 5.83 13.10
N THR A 79 1.99 4.89 12.17
CA THR A 79 2.47 5.18 10.82
C THR A 79 1.54 6.16 10.11
N TYR A 80 0.26 5.82 10.01
CA TYR A 80 -0.69 6.57 9.19
C TYR A 80 -1.17 7.84 9.89
N ALA A 81 -1.20 7.90 11.22
CA ALA A 81 -1.46 9.14 11.95
C ALA A 81 -0.43 10.24 11.63
N SER A 82 0.83 9.87 11.36
CA SER A 82 1.88 10.83 11.00
C SER A 82 1.98 11.09 9.49
N ALA A 83 1.65 10.09 8.66
CA ALA A 83 1.84 10.16 7.22
C ALA A 83 0.61 10.67 6.45
N LEU A 84 -0.58 10.58 7.02
CA LEU A 84 -1.84 10.95 6.36
C LEU A 84 -2.39 12.26 6.90
N ARG A 85 -2.90 13.09 5.99
CA ARG A 85 -3.69 14.27 6.30
C ARG A 85 -5.08 14.10 5.71
N ARG A 86 -6.09 14.13 6.58
CA ARG A 86 -7.49 14.11 6.19
C ARG A 86 -7.85 15.40 5.44
N THR A 87 -8.29 15.26 4.21
CA THR A 87 -8.73 16.38 3.35
C THR A 87 -10.16 16.17 2.83
N GLY A 88 -10.63 14.92 2.88
CA GLY A 88 -11.75 14.46 2.08
C GLY A 88 -11.40 14.36 0.59
N VAL A 89 -12.30 13.73 -0.16
CA VAL A 89 -12.25 13.67 -1.63
C VAL A 89 -13.66 13.80 -2.19
N ILE A 90 -13.77 14.49 -3.32
CA ILE A 90 -15.00 14.55 -4.11
C ILE A 90 -14.74 13.82 -5.42
N TYR A 91 -15.44 12.71 -5.64
CA TYR A 91 -15.43 12.01 -6.91
C TYR A 91 -16.58 12.53 -7.78
N ARG A 92 -16.25 13.16 -8.91
CA ARG A 92 -17.23 13.76 -9.84
C ARG A 92 -17.48 12.79 -11.00
N ALA A 93 -18.61 12.09 -10.95
CA ALA A 93 -19.01 11.08 -11.91
C ALA A 93 -19.97 11.65 -12.98
N ALA A 94 -20.12 10.94 -14.10
CA ALA A 94 -21.20 11.22 -15.05
C ALA A 94 -22.57 10.92 -14.43
N ALA A 95 -23.63 11.56 -14.94
CA ALA A 95 -24.97 11.47 -14.36
C ALA A 95 -25.56 10.05 -14.37
N ASP A 96 -25.19 9.24 -15.36
CA ASP A 96 -25.59 7.84 -15.51
C ASP A 96 -24.94 6.89 -14.48
N GLN A 97 -23.92 7.34 -13.75
CA GLN A 97 -23.28 6.56 -12.68
C GLN A 97 -23.96 6.71 -11.31
N LEU A 98 -25.10 7.41 -11.23
CA LEU A 98 -25.81 7.65 -9.96
C LEU A 98 -26.09 6.36 -9.19
N GLU A 99 -26.63 5.34 -9.87
CA GLU A 99 -26.99 4.06 -9.25
C GLU A 99 -25.76 3.33 -8.73
N THR A 100 -24.66 3.31 -9.50
CA THR A 100 -23.38 2.74 -9.07
C THR A 100 -22.86 3.41 -7.80
N LEU A 101 -22.94 4.73 -7.71
CA LEU A 101 -22.50 5.48 -6.52
C LEU A 101 -23.40 5.21 -5.32
N CYS A 102 -24.72 5.15 -5.51
CA CYS A 102 -25.66 4.80 -4.43
C CYS A 102 -25.38 3.39 -3.90
N ASN A 103 -25.19 2.41 -4.77
CA ASN A 103 -24.86 1.03 -4.39
C ASN A 103 -23.54 0.96 -3.60
N ALA A 104 -22.51 1.69 -4.04
CA ALA A 104 -21.23 1.75 -3.31
C ALA A 104 -21.40 2.37 -1.91
N ILE A 105 -22.21 3.42 -1.77
CA ILE A 105 -22.54 4.02 -0.47
C ILE A 105 -23.25 2.99 0.41
N GLU A 106 -24.30 2.35 -0.09
CA GLU A 106 -25.09 1.38 0.68
C GLU A 106 -24.25 0.19 1.16
N GLN A 107 -23.32 -0.28 0.34
CA GLN A 107 -22.50 -1.46 0.65
C GLN A 107 -21.33 -1.17 1.59
N HIS A 108 -20.66 -0.02 1.44
CA HIS A 108 -19.38 0.22 2.10
C HIS A 108 -19.34 1.41 3.07
N ALA A 109 -20.32 2.33 3.02
CA ALA A 109 -20.34 3.43 3.97
C ALA A 109 -20.56 2.91 5.38
N SER A 110 -19.85 3.49 6.34
CA SER A 110 -19.98 3.14 7.75
C SER A 110 -19.88 4.38 8.63
N ALA A 111 -20.18 4.23 9.92
CA ALA A 111 -19.94 5.31 10.89
C ALA A 111 -18.46 5.71 10.96
N ARG A 112 -17.53 4.76 10.77
CA ARG A 112 -16.08 5.02 10.76
C ARG A 112 -15.59 5.64 9.46
N TYR A 113 -16.23 5.31 8.35
CA TYR A 113 -15.89 5.85 7.03
C TYR A 113 -17.18 6.18 6.26
N PRO A 114 -17.77 7.37 6.50
CA PRO A 114 -19.00 7.74 5.86
C PRO A 114 -18.74 8.12 4.40
N MET A 115 -19.71 7.83 3.54
CA MET A 115 -19.77 8.30 2.16
C MET A 115 -21.14 8.89 1.92
N ARG A 116 -21.23 9.95 1.13
CA ARG A 116 -22.53 10.55 0.78
C ARG A 116 -22.48 11.25 -0.57
N LEU A 117 -23.64 11.39 -1.19
CA LEU A 117 -23.79 12.31 -2.31
C LEU A 117 -23.74 13.76 -1.83
N LEU A 118 -23.06 14.60 -2.61
CA LEU A 118 -23.11 16.06 -2.51
C LEU A 118 -24.05 16.62 -3.58
N ALA A 119 -24.98 17.46 -3.16
CA ALA A 119 -25.77 18.23 -4.10
C ALA A 119 -24.89 19.31 -4.75
N SER A 120 -25.14 19.65 -6.02
CA SER A 120 -24.31 20.62 -6.76
C SER A 120 -24.22 21.98 -6.07
N HIS A 121 -25.28 22.42 -5.38
CA HIS A 121 -25.29 23.68 -4.63
C HIS A 121 -24.32 23.69 -3.43
N GLU A 122 -23.92 22.51 -2.91
CA GLU A 122 -22.92 22.40 -1.83
C GLU A 122 -21.49 22.64 -2.34
N LEU A 123 -21.23 22.61 -3.64
CA LEU A 123 -19.90 22.80 -4.27
C LEU A 123 -19.54 24.28 -4.51
N ASN A 124 -20.24 25.20 -3.88
CA ASN A 124 -20.21 26.63 -4.16
C ASN A 124 -18.96 27.36 -3.63
N GLY A 125 -17.74 26.92 -3.93
CA GLY A 125 -16.49 27.71 -3.79
C GLY A 125 -16.04 28.09 -2.37
N GLY A 126 -16.94 28.09 -1.37
CA GLY A 126 -16.65 28.50 0.00
C GLY A 126 -16.11 27.35 0.86
N ARG A 127 -16.66 26.14 0.69
CA ARG A 127 -16.22 24.93 1.40
C ARG A 127 -15.35 24.01 0.54
N TYR A 128 -15.57 24.04 -0.77
CA TYR A 128 -14.88 23.19 -1.75
C TYR A 128 -14.41 24.05 -2.92
N PRO A 129 -13.41 23.60 -3.70
CA PRO A 129 -12.97 24.31 -4.89
C PRO A 129 -14.14 24.62 -5.84
N GLN A 130 -14.10 25.78 -6.48
CA GLN A 130 -15.07 26.10 -7.52
C GLN A 130 -14.99 25.06 -8.64
N CYS A 131 -16.12 24.42 -8.92
CA CYS A 131 -16.27 23.42 -9.96
C CYS A 131 -17.20 23.97 -11.03
N ALA A 132 -16.95 23.64 -12.30
CA ALA A 132 -17.88 23.96 -13.36
C ALA A 132 -19.26 23.33 -13.09
N ASP A 133 -20.32 24.10 -13.32
CA ASP A 133 -21.70 23.65 -13.22
C ASP A 133 -21.99 22.71 -14.40
N GLU A 134 -21.84 21.42 -14.13
CA GLU A 134 -22.01 20.32 -15.08
C GLU A 134 -23.03 19.34 -14.51
N ALA A 135 -23.76 18.64 -15.38
CA ALA A 135 -24.63 17.52 -14.99
C ALA A 135 -23.77 16.33 -14.50
N ARG A 136 -23.33 16.40 -13.25
CA ARG A 136 -22.47 15.42 -12.56
C ARG A 136 -23.12 14.94 -11.29
N VAL A 137 -22.79 13.71 -10.91
CA VAL A 137 -23.10 13.16 -9.59
C VAL A 137 -21.82 13.18 -8.77
N ASN A 138 -21.89 13.72 -7.55
CA ASN A 138 -20.71 13.97 -6.73
C ASN A 138 -20.76 13.07 -5.50
N LEU A 139 -19.85 12.10 -5.40
CA LEU A 139 -19.63 11.32 -4.18
C LEU A 139 -18.60 12.03 -3.31
N PHE A 140 -18.88 12.16 -2.02
CA PHE A 140 -17.98 12.76 -1.05
C PHE A 140 -17.62 11.78 0.06
N GLU A 141 -16.32 11.62 0.26
CA GLU A 141 -15.76 10.86 1.37
C GLU A 141 -15.02 11.84 2.29
N PRO A 142 -15.63 12.30 3.40
CA PRO A 142 -15.01 13.30 4.29
C PRO A 142 -13.77 12.77 5.02
N ASN A 143 -13.57 11.45 5.09
CA ASN A 143 -12.45 10.81 5.79
C ASN A 143 -11.30 10.43 4.86
N ALA A 144 -11.45 10.64 3.53
CA ALA A 144 -10.36 10.43 2.60
C ALA A 144 -9.15 11.32 2.94
N CYS A 145 -7.96 10.81 2.66
CA CYS A 145 -6.70 11.45 3.02
C CYS A 145 -5.82 11.66 1.79
N VAL A 146 -4.93 12.63 1.91
CA VAL A 146 -3.70 12.67 1.12
C VAL A 146 -2.53 12.33 2.04
N GLY A 147 -1.62 11.51 1.56
CA GLY A 147 -0.54 10.96 2.36
C GLY A 147 0.84 11.19 1.75
N ASN A 148 1.85 11.32 2.61
CA ASN A 148 3.23 11.20 2.18
C ASN A 148 3.65 9.72 2.24
N VAL A 149 3.61 9.05 1.09
CA VAL A 149 3.91 7.61 0.99
C VAL A 149 5.34 7.29 1.42
N ARG A 150 6.31 8.18 1.14
CA ARG A 150 7.70 7.99 1.57
C ARG A 150 7.84 8.07 3.09
N LEU A 151 7.11 8.99 3.72
CA LEU A 151 7.06 9.08 5.18
C LEU A 151 6.42 7.84 5.80
N ALA A 152 5.32 7.34 5.23
CA ALA A 152 4.70 6.09 5.67
C ALA A 152 5.67 4.90 5.57
N VAL A 153 6.36 4.76 4.43
CA VAL A 153 7.37 3.71 4.24
C VAL A 153 8.51 3.86 5.23
N ALA A 154 9.01 5.08 5.45
CA ALA A 154 10.10 5.31 6.41
C ALA A 154 9.72 4.89 7.83
N ALA A 155 8.48 5.20 8.27
CA ALA A 155 7.98 4.78 9.57
C ALA A 155 7.85 3.25 9.69
N LEU A 156 7.33 2.57 8.65
CA LEU A 156 7.24 1.11 8.62
C LEU A 156 8.63 0.45 8.59
N CYS A 157 9.57 1.00 7.81
CA CYS A 157 10.96 0.54 7.80
C CYS A 157 11.65 0.74 9.15
N GLN A 158 11.27 1.75 9.92
CA GLN A 158 11.79 1.94 11.27
C GLN A 158 11.34 0.82 12.21
N GLU A 159 10.08 0.38 12.12
CA GLU A 159 9.58 -0.80 12.83
C GLU A 159 10.41 -2.04 12.48
N VAL A 160 10.67 -2.24 11.18
CA VAL A 160 11.51 -3.35 10.70
C VAL A 160 12.93 -3.26 11.25
N ARG A 161 13.56 -2.07 11.29
CA ARG A 161 14.91 -1.91 11.87
C ARG A 161 14.98 -2.23 13.36
N GLN A 162 13.89 -2.07 14.10
CA GLN A 162 13.86 -2.33 15.54
C GLN A 162 13.71 -3.82 15.86
N GLN A 163 13.01 -4.58 15.02
CA GLN A 163 12.59 -5.96 15.34
C GLN A 163 13.05 -7.00 14.32
N GLY A 164 13.59 -6.57 13.18
CA GLY A 164 14.10 -7.42 12.12
C GLY A 164 15.31 -6.79 11.43
N LEU A 165 15.46 -7.06 10.15
CA LEU A 165 16.59 -6.57 9.35
C LEU A 165 16.09 -5.82 8.12
N LEU A 166 16.62 -4.62 7.89
CA LEU A 166 16.42 -3.88 6.65
C LEU A 166 17.76 -3.79 5.91
N LEU A 167 17.80 -4.35 4.70
CA LEU A 167 18.93 -4.33 3.79
C LEU A 167 18.59 -3.46 2.57
N GLU A 168 19.04 -2.21 2.60
CA GLU A 168 18.95 -1.29 1.47
C GLU A 168 20.20 -1.41 0.59
N HIS A 169 20.07 -1.00 -0.67
CA HIS A 169 21.15 -1.07 -1.66
C HIS A 169 21.69 -2.49 -1.87
N ARG A 170 20.83 -3.50 -1.78
CA ARG A 170 21.16 -4.91 -2.01
C ARG A 170 20.39 -5.45 -3.19
N ASP A 171 21.11 -5.69 -4.27
CA ASP A 171 20.56 -6.31 -5.46
C ASP A 171 20.47 -7.83 -5.28
N ILE A 172 19.36 -8.41 -5.70
CA ILE A 172 19.12 -9.85 -5.60
C ILE A 172 19.54 -10.50 -6.90
N LYS A 173 20.49 -11.44 -6.79
CA LYS A 173 21.06 -12.13 -7.95
C LYS A 173 20.30 -13.40 -8.30
N ALA A 174 19.86 -14.12 -7.28
CA ALA A 174 19.10 -15.35 -7.45
C ALA A 174 18.19 -15.61 -6.23
N ILE A 175 17.06 -16.27 -6.47
CA ILE A 175 16.17 -16.81 -5.44
C ILE A 175 16.00 -18.29 -5.73
N GLU A 176 16.60 -19.14 -4.89
CA GLU A 176 16.68 -20.57 -5.14
C GLU A 176 15.98 -21.35 -4.03
N ARG A 177 14.90 -22.05 -4.37
CA ARG A 177 14.26 -22.99 -3.46
C ARG A 177 15.13 -24.23 -3.32
N ARG A 178 15.69 -24.43 -2.12
CA ARG A 178 16.55 -25.59 -1.81
C ARG A 178 15.74 -26.77 -1.28
N ALA A 179 14.70 -26.50 -0.51
CA ALA A 179 13.82 -27.51 0.08
C ALA A 179 12.39 -26.98 0.20
N SER A 180 11.48 -27.77 0.79
CA SER A 180 10.10 -27.36 1.02
C SER A 180 10.00 -26.13 1.93
N ASP A 181 10.91 -25.99 2.88
CA ASP A 181 10.99 -24.96 3.92
C ASP A 181 12.31 -24.19 3.90
N ARG A 182 13.01 -24.19 2.75
CA ARG A 182 14.29 -23.48 2.60
C ARG A 182 14.40 -22.80 1.25
N VAL A 183 14.61 -21.49 1.29
CA VAL A 183 14.94 -20.63 0.17
C VAL A 183 16.22 -19.88 0.48
N ASP A 184 17.16 -19.90 -0.47
CA ASP A 184 18.39 -19.11 -0.42
C ASP A 184 18.25 -17.93 -1.40
N ILE A 185 18.55 -16.72 -0.93
CA ILE A 185 18.55 -15.49 -1.71
C ILE A 185 19.98 -14.97 -1.78
N GLU A 186 20.52 -14.87 -2.99
CA GLU A 186 21.88 -14.37 -3.23
C GLU A 186 21.88 -12.84 -3.30
N LEU A 187 22.66 -12.22 -2.41
CA LEU A 187 22.81 -10.76 -2.27
C LEU A 187 24.20 -10.28 -2.71
N GLY A 188 24.92 -11.09 -3.49
CA GLY A 188 26.32 -10.86 -3.88
C GLY A 188 27.31 -11.44 -2.86
N ASP A 189 27.70 -10.65 -1.87
CA ASP A 189 28.69 -11.05 -0.83
C ASP A 189 28.08 -11.87 0.32
N ALA A 190 26.76 -11.99 0.34
CA ALA A 190 26.00 -12.74 1.34
C ALA A 190 24.87 -13.56 0.71
N THR A 191 24.45 -14.59 1.44
CA THR A 191 23.26 -15.38 1.15
C THR A 191 22.30 -15.27 2.32
N LEU A 192 21.11 -14.74 2.07
CA LEU A 192 20.01 -14.71 3.02
C LEU A 192 19.22 -16.01 2.90
N ARG A 193 19.06 -16.73 4.00
CA ARG A 193 18.42 -18.03 4.02
C ARG A 193 17.16 -17.95 4.86
N CYS A 194 16.04 -18.42 4.31
CA CYS A 194 14.73 -18.27 4.94
C CYS A 194 13.78 -19.42 4.60
N ARG A 195 12.62 -19.46 5.28
CA ARG A 195 11.60 -20.49 5.05
C ARG A 195 10.62 -20.11 3.95
N ALA A 196 10.33 -18.82 3.82
CA ALA A 196 9.44 -18.28 2.81
C ALA A 196 9.93 -16.91 2.33
N VAL A 197 9.58 -16.59 1.08
CA VAL A 197 9.88 -15.32 0.44
C VAL A 197 8.59 -14.65 0.00
N VAL A 198 8.41 -13.39 0.37
CA VAL A 198 7.35 -12.53 -0.16
C VAL A 198 7.97 -11.62 -1.21
N VAL A 199 7.54 -11.77 -2.47
CA VAL A 199 7.97 -10.90 -3.57
C VAL A 199 7.02 -9.71 -3.65
N ALA A 200 7.46 -8.55 -3.15
CA ALA A 200 6.73 -7.28 -3.16
C ALA A 200 7.48 -6.22 -4.01
N ALA A 201 8.09 -6.67 -5.11
CA ALA A 201 9.03 -5.88 -5.91
C ALA A 201 8.38 -5.06 -7.04
N GLY A 202 7.05 -4.89 -7.03
CA GLY A 202 6.32 -4.14 -8.04
C GLY A 202 6.59 -4.66 -9.46
N ALA A 203 6.85 -3.76 -10.41
CA ALA A 203 7.14 -4.08 -11.82
C ALA A 203 8.36 -5.01 -12.02
N TRP A 204 9.24 -5.14 -11.03
CA TRP A 204 10.40 -6.06 -11.10
C TRP A 204 10.09 -7.48 -10.64
N SER A 205 8.88 -7.76 -10.15
CA SER A 205 8.53 -9.09 -9.60
C SER A 205 8.70 -10.20 -10.63
N GLY A 206 8.26 -9.99 -11.88
CA GLY A 206 8.44 -10.98 -12.96
C GLY A 206 9.90 -11.29 -13.29
N HIS A 207 10.81 -10.32 -13.14
CA HIS A 207 12.25 -10.53 -13.37
C HIS A 207 12.91 -11.34 -12.24
N LEU A 208 12.41 -11.22 -11.02
CA LEU A 208 12.96 -11.93 -9.85
C LEU A 208 12.48 -13.38 -9.76
N VAL A 209 11.28 -13.66 -10.26
CA VAL A 209 10.68 -15.00 -10.27
C VAL A 209 10.09 -15.34 -11.64
N PRO A 210 10.92 -15.42 -12.70
CA PRO A 210 10.45 -15.66 -14.07
C PRO A 210 9.66 -16.96 -14.21
N GLN A 211 9.97 -17.97 -13.41
CA GLN A 211 9.28 -19.26 -13.34
C GLN A 211 7.82 -19.16 -12.84
N ALA A 212 7.43 -18.03 -12.24
CA ALA A 212 6.05 -17.80 -11.81
C ALA A 212 5.17 -17.22 -12.93
N GLU A 213 5.74 -16.91 -14.11
CA GLU A 213 5.03 -16.45 -15.31
C GLU A 213 4.05 -15.30 -15.04
N LEU A 214 4.48 -14.35 -14.19
CA LEU A 214 3.65 -13.23 -13.76
C LEU A 214 3.47 -12.21 -14.89
N ASP A 215 2.22 -11.85 -15.18
CA ASP A 215 1.90 -10.68 -16.01
C ASP A 215 2.03 -9.40 -15.17
N VAL A 216 3.21 -8.76 -15.24
CA VAL A 216 3.50 -7.51 -14.54
C VAL A 216 3.38 -6.32 -15.48
N ARG A 217 2.47 -5.40 -15.15
CA ARG A 217 2.36 -4.10 -15.84
C ARG A 217 3.47 -3.18 -15.34
N SER A 218 4.36 -2.78 -16.25
CA SER A 218 5.41 -1.77 -16.03
C SER A 218 4.89 -0.36 -16.21
#